data_AF-Q6VR85-F1
#
_entry.id   AF-Q6VR85-F1
#
_cell.length_a   1.000
_cell.length_b   1.000
_cell.length_c   1.000
_cell.angle_alpha   90.00
_cell.angle_beta   90.00
_cell.angle_gamma   90.00
#
_symmetry.space_group_name_H-M   'P 1'
#
loop_
_entity.id
_entity.type
_entity.pdbx_description
1 polymer ?
#
loop_
_entity_poly.entity_id
_entity_poly.type
_entity_poly.pdbx_seq_one_letter_code
_entity_poly.pdbx_strand_id
1 'polypeptide(L)'
;MNKFLIFILVTFCAFSSFAQDDSKSTFNLGAGEKFLVYETNKKDSLVPFLLNLFLGFGIGSFAQGDILGGSLILGFDAVGIGSILTGAYLDIRAFDNNAKKADFKWTWGKGMMLAGVVTMAVTRLTEIVLPFTFANNYNRKLKNSLNIALGGFEPSFDINMGQASALGFGLSFKKSY
;
A
#
# COMPACT_ATOMS: atom_id res chain seq x y z
N MET A 1 -22.09 -1.62 -20.93
CA MET A 1 -20.72 -1.97 -20.50
C MET A 1 -19.70 -0.84 -20.70
N ASN A 2 -19.75 -0.09 -21.81
CA ASN A 2 -18.71 0.88 -22.17
C ASN A 2 -18.53 2.06 -21.19
N LYS A 3 -19.61 2.55 -20.56
CA LYS A 3 -19.54 3.70 -19.63
C LYS A 3 -18.77 3.38 -18.34
N PHE A 4 -18.87 2.15 -17.83
CA PHE A 4 -18.16 1.72 -16.64
C PHE A 4 -16.67 1.52 -16.91
N LEU A 5 -16.34 0.99 -18.09
CA LEU A 5 -14.96 0.81 -18.54
C LEU A 5 -14.29 2.17 -18.82
N ILE A 6 -15.03 3.13 -19.40
CA ILE A 6 -14.56 4.52 -19.56
C ILE A 6 -14.31 5.17 -18.20
N PHE A 7 -15.19 4.97 -17.21
CA PHE A 7 -14.98 5.52 -15.87
C PHE A 7 -13.72 4.94 -15.22
N ILE A 8 -13.56 3.61 -15.25
CA ILE A 8 -12.35 2.94 -14.75
C ILE A 8 -11.09 3.43 -15.47
N LEU A 9 -11.15 3.58 -16.80
CA LEU A 9 -10.02 4.02 -17.61
C LEU A 9 -9.66 5.49 -17.34
N VAL A 10 -10.65 6.37 -17.21
CA VAL A 10 -10.44 7.79 -16.86
C VAL A 10 -9.88 7.93 -15.46
N THR A 11 -10.41 7.16 -14.50
CA THR A 11 -9.90 7.10 -13.14
C THR A 11 -8.46 6.58 -13.12
N PHE A 12 -8.15 5.51 -13.85
CA PHE A 12 -6.79 4.94 -13.95
C PHE A 12 -5.80 5.90 -14.64
N CYS A 13 -6.23 6.59 -15.70
CA CYS A 13 -5.43 7.61 -16.39
C CYS A 13 -5.16 8.84 -15.51
N ALA A 14 -6.15 9.33 -14.76
CA ALA A 14 -5.97 10.44 -13.82
C ALA A 14 -4.96 10.08 -12.70
N PHE A 15 -4.98 8.84 -12.21
CA PHE A 15 -3.99 8.36 -11.23
C PHE A 15 -2.58 8.20 -11.83
N SER A 16 -2.47 7.83 -13.11
CA SER A 16 -1.19 7.67 -13.79
C SER A 16 -0.47 9.00 -14.04
N SER A 17 -1.20 10.09 -14.29
CA SER A 17 -0.63 11.44 -14.48
C SER A 17 -0.06 12.05 -13.20
N PHE A 18 -0.49 11.62 -12.02
CA PHE A 18 0.07 12.09 -10.74
C PHE A 18 1.33 11.33 -10.30
N ALA A 19 1.62 10.17 -10.89
CA ALA A 19 2.76 9.33 -10.51
C ALA A 19 4.08 9.71 -11.23
N GLN A 20 4.04 10.68 -12.15
CA GLN A 20 5.19 11.05 -12.95
C GLN A 20 5.97 12.20 -12.31
N ASP A 21 6.91 11.84 -11.43
CA ASP A 21 7.95 12.76 -10.96
C ASP A 21 9.24 12.47 -11.74
N ASP A 22 9.35 13.09 -12.92
CA ASP A 22 10.53 13.06 -13.79
C ASP A 22 11.54 14.14 -13.33
N SER A 23 12.06 14.03 -12.10
CA SER A 23 13.21 14.84 -11.69
C SER A 23 14.50 14.00 -11.75
N LYS A 24 15.11 13.91 -12.93
CA LYS A 24 16.53 13.54 -13.05
C LYS A 24 17.38 14.73 -12.60
N SER A 25 17.50 14.91 -11.30
CA SER A 25 18.52 15.81 -10.72
C SER A 25 19.82 15.02 -10.54
N THR A 26 20.69 15.09 -11.55
CA THR A 26 22.07 14.63 -11.40
C THR A 26 22.80 15.60 -10.47
N PHE A 27 22.77 15.33 -9.17
CA PHE A 27 23.51 16.11 -8.19
C PHE A 27 25.01 15.90 -8.39
N ASN A 28 25.70 16.92 -8.90
CA ASN A 28 27.15 16.99 -9.00
C ASN A 28 27.75 17.38 -7.63
N LEU A 29 27.39 16.63 -6.59
CA LEU A 29 27.80 16.85 -5.19
C LEU A 29 28.97 15.94 -4.80
N GLY A 30 29.80 16.40 -3.87
CA GLY A 30 30.85 15.59 -3.25
C GLY A 30 30.26 14.42 -2.45
N ALA A 31 31.06 13.36 -2.22
CA ALA A 31 30.58 12.14 -1.55
C ALA A 31 29.94 12.38 -0.16
N GLY A 32 30.50 13.31 0.63
CA GLY A 32 29.95 13.69 1.93
C GLY A 32 28.62 14.44 1.85
N GLU A 33 28.46 15.31 0.85
CA GLU A 33 27.21 16.05 0.62
C GLU A 33 26.09 15.12 0.15
N LYS A 34 26.41 14.15 -0.72
CA LYS A 34 25.46 13.11 -1.15
C LYS A 34 24.94 12.30 0.03
N PHE A 35 25.83 11.87 0.94
CA PHE A 35 25.43 11.14 2.15
C PHE A 35 24.53 11.97 3.07
N LEU A 36 24.85 13.26 3.27
CA LEU A 36 24.05 14.15 4.08
C LEU A 36 22.65 14.38 3.49
N VAL A 37 22.55 14.53 2.16
CA VAL A 37 21.27 14.61 1.45
C VAL A 37 20.46 13.33 1.64
N TYR A 38 21.09 12.16 1.55
CA TYR A 38 20.42 10.88 1.79
C TYR A 38 19.87 10.77 3.22
N GLU A 39 20.70 11.02 4.23
CA GLU A 39 20.30 10.90 5.64
C GLU A 39 19.19 11.90 6.03
N THR A 40 19.22 13.10 5.44
CA THR A 40 18.21 14.13 5.68
C THR A 40 16.87 13.82 5.02
N ASN A 41 16.89 13.16 3.84
CA ASN A 41 15.68 12.96 3.03
C ASN A 41 15.11 11.54 3.10
N LYS A 42 15.82 10.57 3.69
CA LYS A 42 15.29 9.21 3.83
C LYS A 42 13.97 9.22 4.60
N LYS A 43 13.07 8.34 4.20
CA LYS A 43 11.78 8.16 4.86
C LYS A 43 11.88 7.05 5.90
N ASP A 44 11.32 7.32 7.08
CA ASP A 44 11.09 6.36 8.14
C ASP A 44 9.66 5.80 8.01
N SER A 45 9.50 4.48 8.11
CA SER A 45 8.21 3.80 7.96
C SER A 45 7.48 3.56 9.28
N LEU A 46 8.13 3.69 10.43
CA LEU A 46 7.60 3.31 11.75
C LEU A 46 6.47 4.26 12.17
N VAL A 47 6.69 5.57 12.12
CA VAL A 47 5.66 6.56 12.47
C VAL A 47 4.43 6.44 11.53
N PRO A 48 4.61 6.42 10.19
CA PRO A 48 3.53 6.13 9.24
C PRO A 48 2.78 4.82 9.52
N PHE A 49 3.50 3.74 9.84
CA PHE A 49 2.91 2.46 10.22
C PHE A 49 2.03 2.58 11.46
N LEU A 50 2.49 3.22 12.53
CA LEU A 50 1.70 3.40 13.75
C LEU A 50 0.45 4.25 13.50
N LEU A 51 0.56 5.29 12.68
CA LEU A 51 -0.59 6.12 12.29
C LEU A 51 -1.65 5.28 11.57
N ASN A 52 -1.25 4.46 10.59
CA ASN A 52 -2.16 3.54 9.92
C ASN A 52 -2.74 2.49 10.90
N LEU A 53 -1.91 1.93 11.78
CA LEU A 53 -2.32 0.89 12.73
C LEU A 53 -3.36 1.37 13.75
N PHE A 54 -3.28 2.62 14.22
CA PHE A 54 -4.20 3.14 15.23
C PHE A 54 -5.33 4.00 14.65
N LEU A 55 -5.06 4.83 13.65
CA LEU A 55 -6.04 5.75 13.08
C LEU A 55 -6.70 5.19 11.81
N GLY A 56 -5.90 4.55 10.94
CA GLY A 56 -6.36 4.05 9.64
C GLY A 56 -6.59 5.14 8.60
N PHE A 57 -7.46 4.87 7.62
CA PHE A 57 -7.84 5.77 6.53
C PHE A 57 -6.65 6.29 5.69
N GLY A 58 -5.54 5.55 5.67
CA GLY A 58 -4.33 5.93 4.94
C GLY A 58 -3.59 7.14 5.51
N ILE A 59 -3.89 7.57 6.75
CA ILE A 59 -3.27 8.74 7.40
C ILE A 59 -1.74 8.61 7.47
N GLY A 60 -1.25 7.41 7.78
CA GLY A 60 0.17 7.10 7.78
C GLY A 60 0.81 7.30 6.42
N SER A 61 0.14 6.86 5.35
CA SER A 61 0.59 7.08 3.98
C SER A 61 0.67 8.56 3.64
N PHE A 62 -0.33 9.36 4.01
CA PHE A 62 -0.26 10.81 3.82
C PHE A 62 0.89 11.46 4.62
N ALA A 63 1.12 11.02 5.86
CA ALA A 63 2.17 11.56 6.72
C ALA A 63 3.59 11.33 6.16
N GLN A 64 3.84 10.22 5.47
CA GLN A 64 5.12 9.97 4.79
C GLN A 64 5.25 10.58 3.39
N GLY A 65 4.17 11.16 2.85
CA GLY A 65 4.11 11.71 1.50
C GLY A 65 3.66 10.74 0.41
N ASP A 66 3.12 9.57 0.78
CA ASP A 66 2.48 8.63 -0.14
C ASP A 66 1.02 9.02 -0.38
N ILE A 67 0.81 10.04 -1.22
CA ILE A 67 -0.52 10.60 -1.50
C ILE A 67 -1.40 9.59 -2.25
N LEU A 68 -0.81 8.84 -3.20
CA LEU A 68 -1.55 7.86 -3.99
C LEU A 68 -2.00 6.68 -3.12
N GLY A 69 -1.08 6.12 -2.32
CA GLY A 69 -1.41 5.06 -1.38
C GLY A 69 -2.44 5.50 -0.35
N GLY A 70 -2.27 6.68 0.24
CA GLY A 70 -3.23 7.24 1.20
C GLY A 70 -4.62 7.44 0.59
N SER A 71 -4.69 7.99 -0.62
CA SER A 71 -5.97 8.26 -1.30
C SER A 71 -6.70 6.98 -1.70
N LEU A 72 -5.97 5.95 -2.13
CA LEU A 72 -6.56 4.65 -2.45
C LEU A 72 -7.17 4.00 -1.22
N ILE A 73 -6.44 3.96 -0.11
CA ILE A 73 -6.95 3.43 1.15
C ILE A 73 -8.19 4.20 1.61
N LEU A 74 -8.11 5.53 1.67
CA LEU A 74 -9.25 6.37 2.06
C LEU A 74 -10.48 6.11 1.16
N GLY A 75 -10.28 5.97 -0.15
CA GLY A 75 -11.34 5.69 -1.10
C GLY A 75 -11.99 4.32 -0.89
N PHE A 76 -11.18 3.27 -0.73
CA PHE A 76 -11.70 1.93 -0.45
C PHE A 76 -12.37 1.86 0.92
N ASP A 77 -11.87 2.59 1.92
CA ASP A 77 -12.48 2.66 3.24
C ASP A 77 -13.85 3.33 3.19
N ALA A 78 -13.98 4.42 2.43
CA ALA A 78 -15.27 5.07 2.20
C ALA A 78 -16.27 4.13 1.48
N VAL A 79 -15.81 3.37 0.49
CA VAL A 79 -16.64 2.36 -0.21
C VAL A 79 -17.03 1.22 0.73
N GLY A 80 -16.12 0.74 1.57
CA GLY A 80 -16.36 -0.32 2.54
C GLY A 80 -17.42 0.09 3.56
N ILE A 81 -17.24 1.24 4.21
CA ILE A 81 -18.21 1.81 5.16
C ILE A 81 -19.55 2.06 4.47
N GLY A 82 -19.54 2.70 3.29
CA GLY A 82 -20.74 2.96 2.53
C GLY A 82 -21.51 1.68 2.19
N SER A 83 -20.81 0.61 1.83
CA SER A 83 -21.41 -0.69 1.53
C SER A 83 -22.01 -1.35 2.76
N ILE A 84 -21.34 -1.27 3.92
CA ILE A 84 -21.86 -1.77 5.20
C ILE A 84 -23.13 -1.02 5.59
N LEU A 85 -23.10 0.31 5.57
CA LEU A 85 -24.24 1.15 5.96
C LEU A 85 -25.43 0.95 5.02
N THR A 86 -25.18 0.91 3.71
CA THR A 86 -26.22 0.65 2.70
C THR A 86 -26.81 -0.75 2.86
N GLY A 87 -25.96 -1.76 3.09
CA GLY A 87 -26.40 -3.12 3.32
C GLY A 87 -27.26 -3.25 4.58
N ALA A 88 -26.86 -2.61 5.68
CA ALA A 88 -27.61 -2.58 6.94
C ALA A 88 -28.99 -1.95 6.74
N TYR A 89 -29.03 -0.81 6.05
CA TYR A 89 -30.27 -0.11 5.74
C TYR A 89 -31.25 -0.97 4.92
N LEU A 90 -30.75 -1.67 3.90
CA LEU A 90 -31.57 -2.58 3.09
C LEU A 90 -32.09 -3.77 3.89
N ASP A 91 -31.27 -4.34 4.78
CA ASP A 91 -31.68 -5.50 5.61
C ASP A 91 -32.74 -5.10 6.65
N ILE A 92 -32.61 -3.91 7.27
CA ILE A 92 -33.62 -3.36 8.21
C ILE A 92 -34.95 -3.12 7.48
N ARG A 93 -34.93 -2.51 6.30
CA ARG A 93 -36.15 -2.26 5.49
C ARG A 93 -36.84 -3.55 5.03
N ALA A 94 -36.09 -4.60 4.79
CA ALA A 94 -36.65 -5.90 4.42
C ALA A 94 -37.31 -6.61 5.61
N PHE A 95 -36.79 -6.40 6.83
CA PHE A 95 -37.33 -6.94 8.08
C PHE A 95 -38.69 -6.34 8.46
N ASP A 96 -38.86 -5.03 8.27
CA ASP A 96 -40.09 -4.29 8.59
C ASP A 96 -41.32 -4.80 7.82
N ASN A 97 -41.10 -5.39 6.63
CA ASN A 97 -42.16 -5.91 5.76
C ASN A 97 -42.48 -7.40 5.99
N ASN A 98 -41.71 -8.13 6.80
CA ASN A 98 -41.86 -9.58 6.96
C ASN A 98 -41.66 -10.01 8.41
N ALA A 99 -42.70 -9.86 9.24
CA ALA A 99 -42.73 -10.41 10.60
C ALA A 99 -42.91 -11.94 10.58
N LYS A 100 -41.89 -12.70 10.16
CA LYS A 100 -41.80 -14.15 10.41
C LYS A 100 -40.37 -14.56 10.77
N LYS A 101 -40.29 -15.65 11.56
CA LYS A 101 -39.13 -16.15 12.31
C LYS A 101 -37.78 -16.01 11.58
N ALA A 102 -36.79 -15.62 12.38
CA ALA A 102 -35.42 -15.31 11.98
C ALA A 102 -34.62 -16.56 11.57
N ASP A 103 -34.88 -17.09 10.38
CA ASP A 103 -33.93 -17.96 9.69
C ASP A 103 -32.89 -17.10 8.97
N PHE A 104 -31.63 -17.53 8.96
CA PHE A 104 -30.56 -16.85 8.22
C PHE A 104 -30.83 -16.96 6.71
N LYS A 105 -31.48 -15.94 6.16
CA LYS A 105 -31.73 -15.81 4.72
C LYS A 105 -30.69 -14.89 4.11
N TRP A 106 -30.01 -15.35 3.06
CA TRP A 106 -29.11 -14.50 2.27
C TRP A 106 -29.92 -13.41 1.55
N THR A 107 -29.64 -12.15 1.87
CA THR A 107 -30.27 -10.97 1.26
C THR A 107 -29.21 -10.14 0.53
N TRP A 108 -29.65 -9.29 -0.39
CA TRP A 108 -28.75 -8.31 -1.02
C TRP A 108 -28.11 -7.38 0.01
N GLY A 109 -28.86 -7.00 1.06
CA GLY A 109 -28.34 -6.22 2.19
C GLY A 109 -27.18 -6.92 2.90
N LYS A 110 -27.36 -8.18 3.31
CA LYS A 110 -26.29 -8.99 3.92
C LYS A 110 -25.09 -9.18 2.99
N GLY A 111 -25.33 -9.36 1.69
CA GLY A 111 -24.26 -9.43 0.68
C GLY A 111 -23.44 -8.15 0.58
N MET A 112 -24.08 -6.99 0.57
CA MET A 112 -23.39 -5.69 0.58
C MET A 112 -22.61 -5.45 1.88
N MET A 113 -23.17 -5.86 3.03
CA MET A 113 -22.46 -5.79 4.31
C MET A 113 -21.20 -6.67 4.28
N LEU A 114 -21.33 -7.92 3.80
CA LEU A 114 -20.18 -8.82 3.69
C LEU A 114 -19.10 -8.24 2.76
N ALA A 115 -19.49 -7.73 1.60
CA ALA A 115 -18.56 -7.10 0.67
C ALA A 115 -17.82 -5.93 1.32
N GLY A 116 -18.53 -5.05 2.03
CA GLY A 116 -17.92 -3.93 2.74
C GLY A 116 -16.97 -4.38 3.86
N VAL A 117 -17.34 -5.40 4.65
CA VAL A 117 -16.45 -5.97 5.69
C VAL A 117 -15.18 -6.57 5.09
N VAL A 118 -15.31 -7.31 3.98
CA VAL A 118 -14.15 -7.87 3.27
C VAL A 118 -13.26 -6.76 2.72
N THR A 119 -13.84 -5.72 2.11
CA THR A 119 -13.08 -4.56 1.64
C THR A 119 -12.30 -3.91 2.79
N MET A 120 -12.94 -3.70 3.94
CA MET A 120 -12.29 -3.12 5.13
C MET A 120 -11.17 -3.99 5.68
N ALA A 121 -11.33 -5.32 5.68
CA ALA A 121 -10.28 -6.22 6.12
C ALA A 121 -9.05 -6.16 5.18
N VAL A 122 -9.28 -6.10 3.86
CA VAL A 122 -8.21 -6.00 2.86
C VAL A 122 -7.49 -4.66 2.96
N THR A 123 -8.21 -3.55 3.09
CA THR A 123 -7.58 -2.24 3.27
C THR A 123 -6.76 -2.22 4.56
N ARG A 124 -7.26 -2.80 5.65
CA ARG A 124 -6.53 -2.85 6.92
C ARG A 124 -5.20 -3.60 6.85
N LEU A 125 -5.15 -4.72 6.13
CA LEU A 125 -3.89 -5.45 5.90
C LEU A 125 -2.95 -4.64 4.99
N THR A 126 -3.50 -3.97 3.99
CA THR A 126 -2.71 -3.15 3.05
C THR A 126 -2.07 -1.97 3.79
N GLU A 127 -2.81 -1.30 4.67
CA GLU A 127 -2.35 -0.18 5.49
C GLU A 127 -1.13 -0.50 6.38
N ILE A 128 -1.02 -1.75 6.84
CA ILE A 128 0.10 -2.22 7.65
C ILE A 128 1.37 -2.30 6.79
N VAL A 129 1.27 -2.81 5.56
CA VAL A 129 2.43 -3.10 4.71
C VAL A 129 2.87 -1.87 3.91
N LEU A 130 1.93 -1.03 3.50
CA LEU A 130 2.13 0.07 2.58
C LEU A 130 3.21 1.08 3.03
N PRO A 131 3.30 1.49 4.31
CA PRO A 131 4.37 2.34 4.82
C PRO A 131 5.78 1.82 4.56
N PHE A 132 6.00 0.52 4.78
CA PHE A 132 7.30 -0.11 4.60
C PHE A 132 7.66 -0.21 3.11
N THR A 133 6.69 -0.57 2.27
CA THR A 133 6.89 -0.65 0.82
C THR A 133 7.24 0.71 0.23
N PHE A 134 6.53 1.78 0.63
CA PHE A 134 6.79 3.13 0.15
C PHE A 134 8.16 3.64 0.59
N ALA A 135 8.46 3.56 1.90
CA ALA A 135 9.74 4.02 2.44
C ALA A 135 10.93 3.29 1.79
N ASN A 136 10.84 1.97 1.63
CA ASN A 136 11.89 1.18 0.99
C ASN A 136 12.09 1.58 -0.49
N ASN A 137 11.00 1.74 -1.23
CA ASN A 137 11.09 2.12 -2.64
C ASN A 137 11.63 3.55 -2.82
N TYR A 138 11.19 4.49 -1.98
CA TYR A 138 11.68 5.87 -1.97
C TYR A 138 13.17 5.92 -1.63
N ASN A 139 13.59 5.28 -0.53
CA ASN A 139 14.98 5.29 -0.08
C ASN A 139 15.91 4.62 -1.08
N ARG A 140 15.45 3.56 -1.77
CA ARG A 140 16.20 2.91 -2.86
C ARG A 140 16.36 3.84 -4.07
N LYS A 141 15.29 4.51 -4.50
CA LYS A 141 15.36 5.50 -5.59
C LYS A 141 16.31 6.65 -5.22
N LEU A 142 16.21 7.17 -4.01
CA LEU A 142 17.08 8.23 -3.50
C LEU A 142 18.56 7.79 -3.50
N LYS A 143 18.85 6.58 -3.00
CA LYS A 143 20.20 5.99 -3.03
C LYS A 143 20.77 5.90 -4.45
N ASN A 144 19.95 5.40 -5.38
CA ASN A 144 20.34 5.23 -6.78
C ASN A 144 20.57 6.58 -7.48
N SER A 145 19.69 7.57 -7.26
CA SER A 145 19.82 8.92 -7.84
C SER A 145 21.06 9.65 -7.35
N LEU A 146 21.43 9.46 -6.08
CA LEU A 146 22.63 10.07 -5.50
C LEU A 146 23.91 9.29 -5.86
N ASN A 147 23.79 8.11 -6.49
CA ASN A 147 24.88 7.17 -6.76
C ASN A 147 25.73 6.90 -5.51
N ILE A 148 25.06 6.73 -4.38
CA ILE A 148 25.74 6.46 -3.12
C ILE A 148 25.94 4.96 -3.02
N ALA A 149 27.18 4.52 -3.27
CA ALA A 149 27.66 3.21 -2.86
C ALA A 149 27.85 3.22 -1.33
N LEU A 150 26.76 3.36 -0.58
CA LEU A 150 26.73 3.03 0.83
C LEU A 150 27.02 1.54 0.87
N GLY A 151 28.21 1.18 1.37
CA GLY A 151 28.65 -0.18 1.67
C GLY A 151 27.77 -0.82 2.74
N GLY A 152 26.48 -0.91 2.45
CA GLY A 152 25.44 -1.50 3.25
C GLY A 152 25.05 -2.81 2.60
N PHE A 153 24.98 -3.84 3.43
CA PHE A 153 24.54 -5.19 3.10
C PHE A 153 23.35 -5.19 2.13
N GLU A 154 23.57 -5.65 0.91
CA GLU A 154 22.51 -6.22 0.07
C GLU A 154 22.51 -7.73 0.34
N PRO A 155 21.69 -8.25 1.27
CA PRO A 155 21.49 -9.69 1.38
C PRO A 155 20.74 -10.15 0.14
N SER A 156 21.45 -10.74 -0.81
CA SER A 156 20.85 -11.52 -1.89
C SER A 156 20.51 -12.91 -1.35
N PHE A 157 19.23 -13.24 -1.28
CA PHE A 157 18.78 -14.60 -0.99
C PHE A 157 18.80 -15.41 -2.29
N ASP A 158 19.83 -16.23 -2.47
CA ASP A 158 19.91 -17.17 -3.58
C ASP A 158 19.48 -18.56 -3.11
N ILE A 159 18.44 -19.12 -3.74
CA ILE A 159 17.94 -20.46 -3.43
C ILE A 159 18.60 -21.39 -4.45
N ASN A 160 19.79 -21.87 -4.11
CA ASN A 160 20.53 -22.78 -4.98
C ASN A 160 19.96 -24.20 -4.86
N MET A 161 19.12 -24.60 -5.81
CA MET A 161 18.53 -25.94 -5.88
C MET A 161 19.47 -26.90 -6.64
N GLY A 162 20.69 -27.05 -6.13
CA GLY A 162 21.73 -27.92 -6.68
C GLY A 162 21.86 -29.22 -5.89
N GLN A 163 21.27 -30.29 -6.41
CA GLN A 163 21.56 -31.72 -6.23
C GLN A 163 22.36 -32.20 -4.98
N ALA A 164 21.94 -31.82 -3.78
CA ALA A 164 22.10 -32.58 -2.54
C ALA A 164 21.18 -31.97 -1.48
N SER A 165 20.43 -32.82 -0.79
CA SER A 165 19.27 -32.52 0.06
C SER A 165 19.49 -31.64 1.31
N ALA A 166 20.14 -30.49 1.18
CA ALA A 166 20.21 -29.49 2.23
C ALA A 166 19.84 -28.11 1.66
N LEU A 167 18.77 -27.51 2.18
CA LEU A 167 18.44 -26.09 1.96
C LEU A 167 19.57 -25.23 2.55
N GLY A 168 20.59 -24.96 1.75
CA GLY A 168 21.71 -24.10 2.13
C GLY A 168 21.32 -22.63 1.97
N PHE A 169 21.22 -21.90 3.08
CA PHE A 169 21.17 -20.45 3.05
C PHE A 169 22.58 -19.91 2.76
N GLY A 170 22.82 -19.43 1.54
CA GLY A 170 24.08 -18.78 1.16
C GLY A 170 23.99 -17.27 1.34
N LEU A 171 24.74 -16.72 2.31
CA LEU A 171 25.01 -15.27 2.39
C LEU A 171 26.20 -14.95 1.50
N SER A 172 25.97 -14.26 0.38
CA SER A 172 27.02 -13.77 -0.52
C SER A 172 27.36 -12.31 -0.23
N PHE A 173 28.65 -12.01 -0.07
CA PHE A 173 29.14 -10.65 0.20
C PHE A 173 29.77 -10.07 -1.07
N LYS A 174 29.13 -9.07 -1.66
CA LYS A 174 29.75 -8.30 -2.76
C LYS A 174 30.55 -7.15 -2.16
N LYS A 175 31.87 -7.32 -2.06
CA LYS A 175 32.79 -6.22 -1.74
C LYS A 175 32.97 -5.35 -2.99
N SER A 176 32.50 -4.10 -2.97
CA SER A 176 32.86 -3.11 -3.98
C SER A 176 34.03 -2.29 -3.46
N TYR A 177 35.13 -2.25 -4.23
CA TYR A 177 36.22 -1.30 -4.05
C TYR A 177 35.81 0.08 -4.56
#